data_AF-A0A7S2NDV8-F1
#
_entry.id   AF-A0A7S2NDV8-F1
#
_cell.length_a   1.000
_cell.length_b   1.000
_cell.length_c   1.000
_cell.angle_alpha   90.00
_cell.angle_beta   90.00
_cell.angle_gamma   90.00
#
_symmetry.space_group_name_H-M   'P 1'
#
loop_
_entity.id
_entity.type
_entity.pdbx_description
1 polymer ?
#
loop_
_entity_poly.entity_id
_entity_poly.type
_entity_poly.pdbx_seq_one_letter_code
_entity_poly.pdbx_strand_id
1 'polypeptide(L)'
;QPPRAPFFDSKLTMLLQPAFDGESRTSVVVCCSPDNEHADETVQTLRFGEMCSSVEHEHKDGSAGTSEAVKQALGQIDEELKALEKTILQKERWEWRKTTRKDVIDEKDTGATELNKGEVMELGGMG
;
A
#
# COMPACT_ATOMS: atom_id res chain seq x y z
N GLN A 1 22.64 13.39 -6.35
CA GLN A 1 21.65 12.82 -5.42
C GLN A 1 22.08 13.20 -4.01
N PRO A 2 21.16 13.60 -3.11
CA PRO A 2 21.54 13.80 -1.72
C PRO A 2 22.07 12.47 -1.13
N PRO A 3 23.05 12.52 -0.22
CA PRO A 3 23.59 11.32 0.42
C PRO A 3 22.47 10.59 1.17
N ARG A 4 22.34 9.28 0.95
CA ARG A 4 21.35 8.44 1.63
C ARG A 4 21.86 8.09 3.03
N ALA A 5 21.11 8.47 4.07
CA ALA A 5 21.41 8.05 5.43
C ALA A 5 21.26 6.51 5.57
N PRO A 6 22.21 5.82 6.24
CA PRO A 6 22.28 4.36 6.28
C PRO A 6 21.37 3.73 7.36
N PHE A 7 20.06 4.03 7.34
CA PHE A 7 19.13 3.48 8.35
C PHE A 7 19.02 1.96 8.31
N PHE A 8 19.32 1.32 7.19
CA PHE A 8 19.17 -0.12 6.96
C PHE A 8 20.42 -0.95 7.30
N ASP A 9 21.51 -0.30 7.72
CA ASP A 9 22.76 -1.00 8.05
C ASP A 9 22.64 -1.78 9.37
N SER A 10 21.71 -1.40 10.26
CA SER A 10 21.44 -2.12 11.50
C SER A 10 19.95 -2.15 11.84
N LYS A 11 19.51 -3.18 12.57
CA LYS A 11 18.13 -3.26 13.08
C LYS A 11 17.80 -2.11 14.04
N LEU A 12 18.78 -1.62 14.79
CA LEU A 12 18.60 -0.49 15.71
C LEU A 12 18.29 0.79 14.95
N THR A 13 19.07 1.13 13.92
CA THR A 13 18.86 2.32 13.10
C THR A 13 17.59 2.24 12.25
N MET A 14 17.12 1.03 11.90
CA MET A 14 15.82 0.84 11.27
C MET A 14 14.67 1.16 12.23
N LEU A 15 14.73 0.67 13.47
CA LEU A 15 13.70 0.93 14.48
C LEU A 15 13.67 2.40 14.89
N LEU A 16 14.82 3.06 14.94
CA LEU A 16 14.95 4.47 15.29
C LEU A 16 14.81 5.42 14.09
N GLN A 17 14.57 4.92 12.88
CA GLN A 17 14.38 5.78 11.70
C GLN A 17 13.34 6.90 11.93
N PRO A 18 12.16 6.65 12.55
CA PRO A 18 11.20 7.72 12.84
C PRO A 18 11.71 8.78 13.82
N ALA A 19 12.68 8.43 14.67
CA ALA A 19 13.30 9.33 15.62
C ALA A 19 14.32 10.27 14.96
N PHE A 20 14.82 9.94 13.76
CA PHE A 20 15.83 10.72 13.02
C PHE A 20 15.26 11.41 11.77
N ASP A 21 14.36 10.75 11.04
CA ASP A 21 13.84 11.18 9.73
C ASP A 21 12.30 11.31 9.74
N GLY A 22 11.74 11.66 10.91
CA GLY A 22 10.29 11.73 11.11
C GLY A 22 9.88 12.80 12.11
N GLU A 23 8.57 12.87 12.33
CA GLU A 23 7.94 13.81 13.26
C GLU A 23 8.06 13.25 14.70
N SER A 24 9.23 13.42 15.32
CA SER A 24 9.53 12.95 16.66
C SER A 24 10.24 14.02 17.48
N ARG A 25 9.95 14.06 18.79
CA ARG A 25 10.73 14.84 19.75
C ARG A 25 11.77 13.93 20.36
N THR A 26 12.96 13.96 19.79
CA THR A 26 14.06 13.07 20.17
C THR A 26 15.03 13.80 21.11
N SER A 27 15.29 13.20 22.26
CA SER A 27 16.30 13.67 23.22
C SER A 27 17.34 12.57 23.44
N VAL A 28 18.62 12.94 23.37
CA VAL A 28 19.73 12.01 23.60
C VAL A 28 20.36 12.32 24.95
N VAL A 29 20.49 11.30 25.81
CA VAL A 29 21.21 11.40 27.08
C VAL A 29 22.56 10.73 26.92
N VAL A 30 23.61 11.52 27.13
CA VAL A 30 25.00 11.08 27.01
C VAL A 30 25.53 10.75 28.39
N CYS A 31 25.95 9.51 28.59
CA CYS A 31 26.51 9.02 29.85
C CYS A 31 28.01 8.81 29.69
N CYS A 32 28.82 9.39 30.58
CA CYS A 32 30.28 9.29 30.55
C CYS A 32 30.88 9.12 31.95
N SER A 33 32.06 8.50 32.02
CA SER A 33 32.81 8.34 33.27
C SER A 33 33.71 9.54 33.55
N PRO A 34 33.82 10.01 34.81
CA PRO A 34 34.74 11.07 35.20
C PRO A 34 36.20 10.61 35.37
N ASP A 35 36.47 9.30 35.33
CA ASP A 35 37.81 8.76 35.58
C ASP A 35 38.76 9.01 34.41
N ASN A 36 40.02 9.31 34.73
CA ASN A 36 41.04 9.63 33.72
C ASN A 36 41.38 8.44 32.81
N GLU A 37 41.19 7.21 33.29
CA GLU A 37 41.38 5.99 32.47
C GLU A 37 40.42 5.93 31.28
N HIS A 38 39.24 6.56 31.39
CA HIS A 38 38.21 6.61 30.36
C HIS A 38 38.15 7.94 29.62
N ALA A 39 39.14 8.82 29.79
CA ALA A 39 39.12 10.17 29.24
C ALA A 39 38.94 10.18 27.70
N ASP A 40 39.62 9.28 26.99
CA ASP A 40 39.52 9.19 25.53
C ASP A 40 38.11 8.80 25.06
N GLU A 41 37.48 7.82 25.71
CA GLU A 41 36.11 7.38 25.42
C GLU A 41 35.08 8.46 25.79
N THR A 42 35.28 9.14 26.91
CA THR A 42 34.44 10.26 27.35
C THR A 42 34.48 11.39 26.32
N VAL A 43 35.64 11.75 25.78
CA VAL A 43 35.75 12.76 24.72
C VAL A 43 35.01 12.33 23.45
N GLN A 44 35.11 11.07 23.04
CA GLN A 44 34.38 10.56 21.87
C GLN A 44 32.87 10.60 22.09
N THR A 45 32.41 10.23 23.28
CA THR A 45 31.00 10.21 23.66
C THR A 45 30.41 11.62 23.70
N LEU A 46 31.16 12.60 24.19
CA LEU A 46 30.76 14.02 24.17
C LEU A 46 30.68 14.58 22.75
N ARG A 47 31.65 14.25 21.88
CA ARG A 47 31.61 14.62 20.45
C ARG A 47 30.41 14.02 19.75
N PHE A 48 30.04 12.78 20.09
CA PHE A 48 28.81 12.18 19.59
C PHE A 48 27.57 12.97 20.04
N GLY A 49 27.51 13.39 21.30
CA GLY A 49 26.46 14.28 21.80
C GLY A 49 26.36 15.61 21.05
N GLU A 50 27.51 16.23 20.77
CA GLU A 50 27.58 17.46 19.97
C GLU A 50 27.03 17.23 18.56
N MET A 51 27.41 16.14 17.88
CA MET A 51 26.86 15.78 16.57
C MET A 51 25.34 15.58 16.64
N CYS A 52 24.83 14.88 17.64
CA CYS A 52 23.38 14.68 17.82
C CYS A 52 22.63 16.01 18.02
N SER A 53 23.24 16.98 18.70
CA SER A 53 22.63 18.29 18.93
C SER A 53 22.47 19.14 17.66
N SER A 54 23.30 18.87 16.64
CA SER A 54 23.26 19.56 15.35
C SER A 54 22.19 19.05 14.39
N VAL A 55 21.52 17.94 14.75
CA VAL A 55 20.46 17.34 13.93
C VAL A 55 19.17 18.13 14.15
N GLU A 56 18.74 18.85 13.12
CA GLU A 56 17.48 19.57 13.12
C GLU A 56 16.35 18.69 12.59
N HIS A 57 15.26 18.61 13.34
CA HIS A 57 14.05 17.91 12.91
C HIS A 57 13.05 18.92 12.33
N GLU A 58 12.55 18.65 11.13
CA GLU A 58 11.46 19.43 10.55
C GLU A 58 10.13 18.97 11.19
N HIS A 59 9.83 19.47 12.40
CA HIS A 59 8.55 19.20 13.07
C HIS A 59 7.46 20.03 12.39
N LYS A 60 6.64 19.39 11.56
CA LYS A 60 5.42 20.00 11.04
C LYS A 60 4.33 19.79 12.08
N ASP A 61 4.11 20.76 12.97
CA ASP A 61 3.04 20.71 13.99
C ASP A 61 1.69 20.31 13.34
N GLY A 62 1.39 19.01 13.37
CA GLY A 62 0.42 18.39 12.47
C GLY A 62 -0.99 18.25 13.04
N SER A 63 -1.31 18.86 14.19
CA SER A 63 -2.49 18.43 14.94
C SER A 63 -3.83 19.04 14.47
N ALA A 64 -3.82 20.18 13.78
CA ALA A 64 -5.06 20.86 13.39
C ALA A 64 -5.41 20.69 11.90
N GLY A 65 -4.48 20.99 10.98
CA GLY A 65 -4.76 21.00 9.54
C GLY A 65 -4.86 19.62 8.88
N THR A 66 -4.16 18.61 9.41
CA THR A 66 -4.11 17.27 8.81
C THR A 66 -5.45 16.54 8.93
N SER A 67 -6.19 16.73 10.03
CA SER A 67 -7.47 16.04 10.22
C SER A 67 -8.52 16.49 9.21
N GLU A 68 -8.58 17.79 8.89
CA GLU A 68 -9.53 18.32 7.92
C GLU A 68 -9.15 17.99 6.47
N ALA A 69 -7.88 18.10 6.12
CA ALA A 69 -7.40 17.68 4.80
C ALA A 69 -7.63 16.18 4.55
N VAL A 70 -7.39 15.33 5.57
CA VAL A 70 -7.66 13.89 5.49
C VAL A 70 -9.16 13.62 5.37
N LYS A 71 -10.01 14.31 6.15
CA LYS A 71 -11.47 14.16 6.04
C LYS A 71 -11.99 14.58 4.66
N GLN A 72 -11.47 15.65 4.08
CA GLN A 72 -11.82 16.08 2.72
C GLN A 72 -11.41 15.05 1.67
N ALA A 73 -10.18 14.52 1.77
CA ALA A 73 -9.71 13.47 0.87
C ALA A 73 -10.55 12.19 0.97
N LEU A 74 -10.92 11.78 2.18
CA LEU A 74 -11.83 10.63 2.39
C LEU A 74 -13.20 10.88 1.75
N GLY A 75 -13.75 12.08 1.89
CA GLY A 75 -15.02 12.44 1.25
C GLY A 75 -14.97 12.35 -0.27
N GLN A 76 -13.87 12.80 -0.89
CA GLN A 76 -13.69 12.70 -2.35
C GLN A 76 -13.63 11.24 -2.81
N ILE A 77 -12.87 10.40 -2.10
CA ILE A 77 -12.76 8.97 -2.43
C ILE A 77 -14.12 8.26 -2.29
N ASP A 78 -14.90 8.59 -1.26
CA ASP A 78 -16.25 8.04 -1.05
C ASP A 78 -17.22 8.45 -2.18
N GLU A 79 -17.10 9.66 -2.72
CA GLU A 79 -17.89 10.10 -3.87
C GLU A 79 -17.52 9.35 -5.15
N GLU A 80 -16.21 9.16 -5.40
CA GLU A 80 -15.71 8.39 -6.53
C GLU A 80 -16.17 6.93 -6.47
N LEU A 81 -16.11 6.30 -5.28
CA LEU A 81 -16.61 4.94 -5.07
C LEU A 81 -18.09 4.82 -5.43
N LYS A 82 -18.93 5.73 -4.94
CA LYS A 82 -20.37 5.74 -5.25
C LYS A 82 -20.64 5.92 -6.75
N ALA A 83 -19.84 6.72 -7.44
CA ALA A 83 -19.96 6.91 -8.88
C ALA A 83 -19.57 5.65 -9.66
N LEU A 84 -18.49 4.98 -9.23
CA LEU A 84 -18.05 3.72 -9.81
C LEU A 84 -19.07 2.60 -9.57
N GLU A 85 -19.61 2.47 -8.37
CA GLU A 85 -20.64 1.47 -8.03
C GLU A 85 -21.88 1.62 -8.92
N LYS A 86 -22.36 2.85 -9.14
CA LYS A 86 -23.46 3.11 -10.09
C LYS A 86 -23.12 2.69 -11.51
N THR A 87 -21.89 2.91 -11.93
CA THR A 87 -21.41 2.52 -13.27
C THR A 87 -21.33 1.00 -13.41
N ILE A 88 -20.87 0.31 -12.36
CA ILE A 88 -20.83 -1.16 -12.31
C ILE A 88 -22.25 -1.71 -12.39
N LEU A 89 -23.18 -1.22 -11.57
CA LEU A 89 -24.58 -1.65 -11.61
C LEU A 89 -25.25 -1.43 -12.98
N GLN A 90 -24.92 -0.34 -13.68
CA GLN A 90 -25.40 -0.10 -15.04
C GLN A 90 -24.78 -1.05 -16.08
N LYS A 91 -23.55 -1.50 -15.85
CA LYS A 91 -22.79 -2.36 -16.76
C LYS A 91 -22.91 -3.85 -16.44
N GLU A 92 -23.31 -4.22 -15.23
CA GLU A 92 -23.69 -5.58 -14.82
C GLU A 92 -25.06 -5.95 -15.39
N ARG A 93 -25.15 -5.90 -16.71
CA ARG A 93 -26.18 -6.55 -17.50
C ARG A 93 -25.88 -8.04 -17.43
N TRP A 94 -26.66 -8.79 -16.65
CA TRP A 94 -26.52 -10.24 -16.52
C TRP A 94 -26.64 -10.89 -17.90
N GLU A 95 -25.52 -11.29 -18.50
CA GLU A 95 -25.49 -12.10 -19.71
C GLU A 95 -25.52 -13.57 -19.29
N TRP A 96 -26.73 -14.15 -19.19
CA TRP A 96 -26.82 -15.60 -19.05
C TRP A 96 -26.63 -16.26 -20.42
N ARG A 97 -25.85 -17.35 -20.45
CA ARG A 97 -25.55 -18.12 -21.65
C ARG A 97 -26.19 -19.50 -21.54
N LYS A 98 -27.20 -19.79 -22.37
CA LYS A 98 -27.77 -21.15 -22.49
C LYS A 98 -27.28 -21.77 -23.78
N THR A 99 -26.40 -22.76 -23.65
CA THR A 99 -25.94 -23.56 -24.78
C THR A 99 -26.74 -24.86 -24.79
N THR A 100 -27.66 -25.02 -25.74
CA THR A 100 -28.39 -26.28 -25.90
C THR A 100 -27.65 -27.13 -26.93
N ARG A 101 -26.98 -28.20 -26.49
CA ARG A 101 -26.43 -29.22 -27.39
C ARG A 101 -27.54 -30.23 -27.69
N LYS A 102 -27.92 -30.34 -28.96
CA LYS A 102 -28.76 -31.45 -29.42
C LYS A 102 -27.82 -32.52 -29.93
N ASP A 103 -27.72 -33.61 -29.20
CA ASP A 103 -27.08 -34.81 -29.73
C ASP A 103 -28.07 -35.46 -30.71
N VAL A 104 -27.72 -35.46 -32.00
CA VAL A 104 -28.46 -36.25 -32.99
C VAL A 104 -27.94 -37.68 -32.83
N ILE A 105 -28.74 -38.53 -32.19
CA ILE A 105 -28.48 -39.96 -32.16
C ILE A 105 -29.07 -40.52 -33.44
N ASP A 106 -28.22 -40.84 -34.41
CA ASP A 106 -28.63 -41.64 -35.56
C ASP A 106 -28.95 -43.06 -35.07
N GLU A 107 -30.17 -43.55 -35.32
CA GLU A 107 -30.59 -44.93 -35.02
C GLU A 107 -29.82 -45.98 -35.85
N LYS A 108 -28.90 -45.57 -36.73
CA LYS A 108 -28.05 -46.46 -37.51
C LYS A 108 -26.59 -46.20 -37.18
N ASP A 109 -26.07 -47.07 -36.34
CA ASP A 109 -24.69 -47.19 -35.87
C ASP A 109 -23.69 -47.34 -37.04
N THR A 110 -23.41 -46.24 -37.72
CA THR A 110 -22.49 -46.17 -38.87
C THR A 110 -21.39 -45.13 -38.63
N GLY A 111 -20.84 -45.08 -37.41
CA GLY A 111 -19.48 -44.59 -37.13
C GLY A 111 -19.08 -43.19 -37.61
N ALA A 112 -20.01 -42.37 -38.10
CA ALA A 112 -19.75 -41.03 -38.60
C ALA A 112 -20.45 -40.03 -37.69
N THR A 113 -19.67 -39.38 -36.81
CA THR A 113 -20.15 -38.25 -36.02
C THR A 113 -20.01 -36.99 -36.87
N GLU A 114 -21.08 -36.56 -37.54
CA GLU A 114 -21.12 -35.20 -38.07
C GLU A 114 -21.27 -34.22 -36.90
N LEU A 115 -20.27 -33.37 -36.69
CA LEU A 115 -20.34 -32.29 -35.70
C LEU A 115 -21.37 -31.26 -36.16
N ASN A 116 -22.42 -31.12 -35.34
CA ASN A 116 -23.64 -30.35 -35.55
C ASN A 116 -23.47 -28.97 -36.23
N LYS A 117 -24.23 -28.78 -37.31
CA LYS A 117 -24.61 -27.46 -37.85
C LYS A 117 -25.83 -26.95 -37.08
N GLY A 118 -25.63 -26.03 -36.13
CA GLY A 118 -26.76 -25.33 -35.52
C GLY A 118 -26.45 -24.76 -34.15
N GLU A 119 -25.48 -23.86 -34.05
CA GLU A 119 -25.40 -22.97 -32.90
C GLU A 119 -26.48 -21.90 -33.04
N VAL A 120 -27.52 -21.97 -32.20
CA VAL A 120 -28.46 -20.85 -32.04
C VAL A 120 -28.03 -20.06 -30.81
N MET A 121 -27.68 -18.80 -31.03
CA MET A 121 -27.27 -17.87 -29.99
C MET A 121 -28.47 -17.00 -29.59
N GLU A 122 -28.89 -17.09 -28.33
CA GLU A 122 -29.79 -16.10 -27.73
C GLU A 122 -29.04 -15.36 -26.62
N LEU A 123 -28.94 -14.04 -26.77
CA LEU A 123 -28.45 -13.13 -25.74
C LEU A 123 -29.66 -12.38 -25.18
N GLY A 124 -30.01 -12.64 -23.93
CA GLY A 124 -31.05 -11.92 -23.20
C GLY A 124 -30.46 -11.24 -21.96
N GLY A 125 -30.78 -9.96 -21.77
CA GLY A 125 -30.58 -9.26 -20.50
C GLY A 125 -31.94 -8.96 -19.87
N MET A 126 -32.09 -9.16 -18.56
CA MET A 126 -33.23 -8.61 -17.84
C MET A 126 -33.08 -7.09 -17.82
N GLY A 127 -34.04 -6.41 -18.45
CA GLY A 127 -34.20 -4.95 -18.36
C GLY A 127 -34.77 -4.52 -17.02
#